data_AF-A0A7C7MUM0-F1
#
_entry.id   AF-A0A7C7MUM0-F1
#
_cell.length_a   1.000
_cell.length_b   1.000
_cell.length_c   1.000
_cell.angle_alpha   90.00
_cell.angle_beta   90.00
_cell.angle_gamma   90.00
#
_symmetry.space_group_name_H-M   'P 1'
#
loop_
_entity.id
_entity.type
_entity.pdbx_description
1 polymer ?
#
loop_
_entity_poly.entity_id
_entity_poly.type
_entity_poly.pdbx_seq_one_letter_code
_entity_poly.pdbx_strand_id
1 'polypeptide(L)'
;MKNLTLLLLFALVAISCGDDIESNTPSIQGEVNGEFFRSSSSTAYINADESVTLTGETGLDKITLKTAALEIGEYALGNGSQNEAAYEVGMLSVYATGTNGDGLIEITRIQNNTVSGEFYFNAINGDTLNVNKGSFFDVPIVNGSPESQDCSDATLEVSDALNAYSSLEPTDEGYEEACNNYAEALQNKIDACGDAEGTLADLLAALDCTEEEPAGNVFDAVVNTEIYEYSNLSVEEVSNTISLNAVEPDQRNLTIAIPNDLTEGTYGYNQVTANGQMWEFEAVSGNLTTITPETVSLVISEHDVANNHISGSFTFTAVDNTDDTIEYEISGDFDVMY
;
A
#
# COMPACT_ATOMS: atom_id res chain seq x y z
N MET A 1 35.04 61.14 13.01
CA MET A 1 33.94 60.15 13.13
C MET A 1 34.40 58.84 12.51
N LYS A 2 35.27 58.08 13.19
CA LYS A 2 35.86 56.82 12.67
C LYS A 2 35.74 55.65 13.65
N ASN A 3 35.13 55.90 14.81
CA ASN A 3 35.02 54.96 15.92
C ASN A 3 33.56 54.63 16.26
N LEU A 4 32.59 55.16 15.48
CA LEU A 4 31.15 54.93 15.71
C LEU A 4 30.58 53.84 14.79
N THR A 5 31.24 53.56 13.67
CA THR A 5 30.83 52.51 12.71
C THR A 5 31.05 51.10 13.24
N LEU A 6 32.04 50.89 14.11
CA LEU A 6 32.29 49.57 14.73
C LEU A 6 31.26 49.25 15.83
N LEU A 7 30.72 50.29 16.49
CA LEU A 7 29.69 50.13 17.53
C LEU A 7 28.33 49.73 16.93
N LEU A 8 28.02 50.21 15.72
CA LEU A 8 26.79 49.85 15.00
C LEU A 8 26.84 48.41 14.46
N LEU A 9 28.03 47.91 14.11
CA LEU A 9 28.20 46.54 13.63
C LEU A 9 28.17 45.50 14.76
N PHE A 10 28.56 45.87 15.98
CA PHE A 10 28.45 45.01 17.16
C PHE A 10 27.02 44.98 17.74
N ALA A 11 26.23 46.03 17.53
CA ALA A 11 24.82 46.08 17.94
C ALA A 11 23.91 45.16 17.12
N LEU A 12 24.25 44.84 15.86
CA LEU A 12 23.47 43.92 15.02
C LEU A 12 23.64 42.44 15.37
N VAL A 13 24.65 42.07 16.16
CA VAL A 13 24.90 40.66 16.55
C VAL A 13 24.17 40.29 17.85
N ALA A 14 23.68 41.28 18.61
CA ALA A 14 23.04 41.06 19.91
C ALA A 14 21.53 40.73 19.84
N ILE A 15 20.93 40.59 18.66
CA ILE A 15 19.49 40.26 18.48
C ILE A 15 19.30 38.80 18.02
N SER A 16 20.37 38.00 17.95
CA SER A 16 20.25 36.55 17.75
C SER A 16 20.21 35.80 19.09
N CYS A 17 19.36 36.25 20.00
CA CYS A 17 18.69 35.32 20.89
C CYS A 17 17.37 35.05 20.17
N GLY A 18 17.31 33.96 19.40
CA GLY A 18 16.02 33.42 19.02
C GLY A 18 15.30 33.15 20.33
N ASP A 19 14.17 33.81 20.53
CA ASP A 19 13.23 33.36 21.55
C ASP A 19 12.95 31.90 21.21
N ASP A 20 13.40 30.97 22.06
CA ASP A 20 12.90 29.60 22.03
C ASP A 20 11.38 29.75 22.07
N ILE A 21 10.71 29.50 20.94
CA ILE A 21 9.26 29.50 20.90
C ILE A 21 8.87 28.27 21.70
N GLU A 22 8.71 28.46 23.02
CA GLU A 22 8.01 27.52 23.87
C GLU A 22 6.58 27.49 23.37
N SER A 23 6.30 26.53 22.49
CA SER A 23 4.94 26.28 22.03
C SER A 23 4.14 25.76 23.22
N ASN A 24 3.43 26.68 23.89
CA ASN A 24 2.49 26.38 24.98
C ASN A 24 1.21 25.68 24.49
N THR A 25 1.29 24.98 23.35
CA THR A 25 0.20 24.16 22.81
C THR A 25 0.21 22.80 23.49
N PRO A 26 -0.93 22.29 23.98
CA PRO A 26 -1.06 20.93 24.47
C PRO A 26 -0.44 19.92 23.51
N SER A 27 0.37 18.99 24.02
CA SER A 27 1.04 18.00 23.19
C SER A 27 1.57 16.83 23.99
N ILE A 28 1.66 15.66 23.37
CA ILE A 28 2.52 14.55 23.77
C ILE A 28 3.72 14.50 22.82
N GLN A 29 4.93 14.42 23.35
CA GLN A 29 6.16 14.39 22.57
C GLN A 29 7.20 13.45 23.19
N GLY A 30 8.22 13.06 22.42
CA GLY A 30 9.33 12.23 22.87
C GLY A 30 10.26 11.84 21.73
N GLU A 31 11.14 10.87 21.97
CA GLU A 31 11.95 10.22 20.93
C GLU A 31 11.54 8.75 20.78
N VAL A 32 11.06 8.36 19.60
CA VAL A 32 10.71 6.98 19.22
C VAL A 32 11.86 6.40 18.44
N ASN A 33 12.56 5.39 18.99
CA ASN A 33 13.81 4.83 18.45
C ASN A 33 14.87 5.90 18.10
N GLY A 34 14.86 7.03 18.80
CA GLY A 34 15.77 8.16 18.58
C GLY A 34 15.27 9.22 17.58
N GLU A 35 14.14 8.99 16.93
CA GLU A 35 13.48 9.97 16.07
C GLU A 35 12.47 10.80 16.86
N PHE A 36 12.41 12.11 16.61
CA PHE A 36 11.55 13.01 17.37
C PHE A 36 10.08 12.80 16.99
N PHE A 37 9.24 12.58 17.99
CA PHE A 37 7.79 12.50 17.89
C PHE A 37 7.16 13.69 18.62
N ARG A 38 6.17 14.33 17.99
CA ARG A 38 5.28 15.29 18.62
C ARG A 38 3.90 15.14 18.01
N SER A 39 2.90 15.00 18.87
CA SER A 39 1.51 14.88 18.45
C SER A 39 0.94 16.23 17.99
N SER A 40 0.19 16.23 16.89
CA SER A 40 -0.62 17.37 16.43
C SER A 40 -1.93 17.51 17.22
N SER A 41 -2.45 16.40 17.77
CA SER A 41 -3.62 16.37 18.65
C SER A 41 -3.28 15.63 19.95
N SER A 42 -3.88 16.05 21.07
CA SER A 42 -3.70 15.35 22.35
C SER A 42 -4.94 15.46 23.20
N THR A 43 -5.39 14.33 23.75
CA THR A 43 -6.55 14.28 24.64
C THR A 43 -6.33 13.25 25.74
N ALA A 44 -6.86 13.51 26.94
CA ALA A 44 -6.93 12.56 28.04
C ALA A 44 -8.39 12.22 28.36
N TYR A 45 -8.70 10.94 28.51
CA TYR A 45 -10.03 10.42 28.80
C TYR A 45 -10.04 9.71 30.15
N ILE A 46 -11.06 9.97 30.96
CA ILE A 46 -11.31 9.22 32.20
C ILE A 46 -12.24 8.04 31.86
N ASN A 47 -11.72 6.82 32.01
CA ASN A 47 -12.43 5.59 31.73
C ASN A 47 -13.46 5.27 32.83
N ALA A 48 -14.39 4.34 32.53
CA ALA A 48 -15.43 3.92 33.47
C ALA A 48 -14.88 3.24 34.74
N ASP A 49 -13.66 2.69 34.68
CA ASP A 49 -12.93 2.09 35.80
C ASP A 49 -12.03 3.08 36.55
N GLU A 50 -12.20 4.39 36.31
CA GLU A 50 -11.41 5.51 36.87
C GLU A 50 -9.94 5.57 36.39
N SER A 51 -9.51 4.64 35.53
CA SER A 51 -8.24 4.77 34.82
C SER A 51 -8.27 5.93 33.83
N VAL A 52 -7.09 6.42 33.41
CA VAL A 52 -6.97 7.51 32.44
C VAL A 52 -6.21 7.02 31.24
N THR A 53 -6.70 7.36 30.05
CA THR A 53 -6.00 7.12 28.78
C THR A 53 -5.70 8.45 28.12
N LEU A 54 -4.41 8.75 27.96
CA LEU A 54 -3.92 9.85 27.16
C LEU A 54 -3.60 9.33 25.77
N THR A 55 -4.02 10.06 24.75
CA THR A 55 -3.73 9.77 23.35
C THR A 55 -3.12 10.99 22.70
N GLY A 56 -2.03 10.79 21.96
CA GLY A 56 -1.43 11.79 21.09
C GLY A 56 -1.25 11.22 19.69
N GLU A 57 -1.65 11.96 18.66
CA GLU A 57 -1.59 11.49 17.28
C GLU A 57 -0.77 12.46 16.42
N THR A 58 0.00 11.95 15.47
CA THR A 58 0.72 12.74 14.46
C THR A 58 0.61 12.05 13.10
N GLY A 59 -0.19 12.63 12.22
CA GLY A 59 -0.54 12.00 10.95
C GLY A 59 -1.14 10.60 11.11
N LEU A 60 -0.35 9.57 10.82
CA LEU A 60 -0.74 8.16 10.93
C LEU A 60 -0.26 7.47 12.21
N ASP A 61 0.65 8.11 12.95
CA ASP A 61 1.24 7.54 14.15
C ASP A 61 0.46 7.97 15.39
N LYS A 62 0.40 7.07 16.38
CA LYS A 62 -0.37 7.29 17.60
C LYS A 62 0.35 6.76 18.82
N ILE A 63 0.46 7.60 19.85
CA ILE A 63 0.94 7.21 21.17
C ILE A 63 -0.23 7.14 22.15
N THR A 64 -0.29 6.06 22.92
CA THR A 64 -1.32 5.84 23.94
C THR A 64 -0.64 5.58 25.28
N LEU A 65 -1.04 6.32 26.31
CA LEU A 65 -0.53 6.19 27.67
C LEU A 65 -1.72 5.97 28.62
N LYS A 66 -1.76 4.83 29.29
CA LYS A 66 -2.80 4.46 30.24
C LYS A 66 -2.25 4.39 31.66
N THR A 67 -2.84 5.15 32.58
CA THR A 67 -2.57 5.08 34.03
C THR A 67 -3.79 4.55 34.76
N ALA A 68 -3.58 3.80 35.84
CA ALA A 68 -4.66 3.22 36.64
C ALA A 68 -5.50 4.26 37.41
N ALA A 69 -5.04 5.51 37.50
CA ALA A 69 -5.76 6.61 38.12
C ALA A 69 -5.31 7.98 37.56
N LEU A 70 -6.14 9.01 37.79
CA LEU A 70 -5.80 10.42 37.56
C LEU A 70 -5.23 11.07 38.84
N GLU A 71 -4.08 10.60 39.29
CA GLU A 71 -3.41 11.16 40.47
C GLU A 71 -1.94 11.49 40.16
N ILE A 72 -1.40 12.53 40.80
CA ILE A 72 0.03 12.84 40.72
C ILE A 72 0.81 11.68 41.32
N GLY A 73 1.77 11.16 40.56
CA GLY A 73 2.57 10.02 40.98
C GLY A 73 3.17 9.23 39.82
N GLU A 74 3.84 8.14 40.20
CA GLU A 74 4.57 7.24 39.32
C GLU A 74 3.75 5.97 39.02
N TYR A 75 3.66 5.63 37.74
CA TYR A 75 2.89 4.49 37.21
C TYR A 75 3.82 3.57 36.42
N ALA A 76 4.27 2.49 37.07
CA ALA A 76 5.13 1.50 36.43
C ALA A 76 4.35 0.70 35.36
N LEU A 77 5.00 0.52 34.20
CA LEU A 77 4.47 -0.18 33.03
C LEU A 77 4.99 -1.63 32.95
N GLY A 78 4.30 -2.45 32.16
CA GLY A 78 4.72 -3.82 31.88
C GLY A 78 4.28 -4.84 32.93
N ASN A 79 4.76 -6.08 32.81
CA ASN A 79 4.52 -7.16 33.78
C ASN A 79 3.02 -7.46 34.05
N GLY A 80 2.13 -7.15 33.08
CA GLY A 80 0.68 -7.29 33.25
C GLY A 80 0.06 -6.25 34.19
N SER A 81 0.75 -5.11 34.39
CA SER A 81 0.24 -3.94 35.10
C SER A 81 -1.06 -3.42 34.47
N GLN A 82 -1.89 -2.74 35.28
CA GLN A 82 -3.05 -1.99 34.76
C GLN A 82 -2.64 -0.71 34.03
N ASN A 83 -1.39 -0.27 34.23
CA ASN A 83 -0.79 0.82 33.46
C ASN A 83 -0.15 0.24 32.20
N GLU A 84 -0.41 0.87 31.06
CA GLU A 84 0.06 0.39 29.77
C GLU A 84 0.45 1.57 28.88
N ALA A 85 1.48 1.39 28.07
CA ALA A 85 1.78 2.31 26.99
C ALA A 85 1.82 1.55 25.66
N ALA A 86 1.40 2.23 24.60
CA ALA A 86 1.46 1.70 23.25
C ALA A 86 1.88 2.78 22.26
N TYR A 87 2.54 2.35 21.19
CA TYR A 87 2.83 3.15 20.01
C TYR A 87 2.33 2.40 18.78
N GLU A 88 1.51 3.06 17.99
CA GLU A 88 1.01 2.57 16.72
C GLU A 88 1.74 3.31 15.59
N VAL A 89 2.36 2.53 14.71
CA VAL A 89 3.08 3.01 13.53
C VAL A 89 2.18 2.85 12.31
N GLY A 90 1.91 3.96 11.63
CA GLY A 90 1.22 3.95 10.34
C GLY A 90 -0.13 3.22 10.34
N MET A 91 -0.86 3.20 11.46
CA MET A 91 -2.13 2.46 11.65
C MET A 91 -2.10 0.93 11.50
N LEU A 92 -0.95 0.33 11.20
CA LEU A 92 -0.85 -1.11 10.86
C LEU A 92 -0.15 -1.92 11.94
N SER A 93 0.78 -1.30 12.68
CA SER A 93 1.61 -1.99 13.65
C SER A 93 1.50 -1.37 15.03
N VAL A 94 0.97 -2.12 15.98
CA VAL A 94 0.85 -1.69 17.39
C VAL A 94 1.94 -2.36 18.22
N TYR A 95 2.78 -1.56 18.87
CA TYR A 95 3.72 -1.99 19.90
C TYR A 95 3.14 -1.64 21.27
N ALA A 96 3.09 -2.59 22.19
CA ALA A 96 2.55 -2.34 23.54
C ALA A 96 3.48 -2.85 24.64
N THR A 97 3.44 -2.20 25.81
CA THR A 97 4.20 -2.67 26.97
C THR A 97 3.66 -4.01 27.48
N GLY A 98 2.34 -4.21 27.52
CA GLY A 98 1.70 -5.47 27.89
C GLY A 98 2.39 -6.25 29.04
N THR A 99 2.75 -7.50 28.77
CA THR A 99 3.46 -8.35 29.76
C THR A 99 4.98 -8.22 29.69
N ASN A 100 5.54 -7.99 28.50
CA ASN A 100 6.98 -8.16 28.24
C ASN A 100 7.77 -6.85 28.13
N GLY A 101 7.08 -5.73 27.95
CA GLY A 101 7.66 -4.40 27.96
C GLY A 101 7.86 -3.86 29.38
N ASP A 102 8.39 -2.65 29.45
CA ASP A 102 8.63 -1.94 30.70
C ASP A 102 8.59 -0.42 30.49
N GLY A 103 8.66 0.33 31.58
CA GLY A 103 8.70 1.79 31.53
C GLY A 103 8.02 2.45 32.72
N LEU A 104 7.84 3.75 32.60
CA LEU A 104 7.24 4.60 33.61
C LEU A 104 6.42 5.71 32.94
N ILE A 105 5.24 5.98 33.50
CA ILE A 105 4.54 7.24 33.31
C ILE A 105 4.57 7.97 34.65
N GLU A 106 4.97 9.24 34.66
CA GLU A 106 4.90 10.10 35.85
C GLU A 106 3.94 11.25 35.57
N ILE A 107 2.85 11.32 36.32
CA ILE A 107 1.96 12.49 36.31
C ILE A 107 2.50 13.49 37.32
N THR A 108 2.93 14.67 36.85
CA THR A 108 3.53 15.70 37.70
C THR A 108 2.57 16.84 38.02
N ARG A 109 1.54 17.05 37.19
CA ARG A 109 0.59 18.15 37.36
C ARG A 109 -0.79 17.81 36.84
N ILE A 110 -1.81 18.10 37.66
CA ILE A 110 -3.22 18.11 37.26
C ILE A 110 -3.79 19.45 37.73
N GLN A 111 -4.17 20.31 36.79
CA GLN A 111 -4.77 21.61 37.09
C GLN A 111 -5.57 22.11 35.89
N ASN A 112 -6.54 22.99 36.11
CA ASN A 112 -7.28 23.65 35.01
C ASN A 112 -7.84 22.67 33.96
N ASN A 113 -8.23 21.45 34.37
CA ASN A 113 -8.74 20.40 33.49
C ASN A 113 -7.72 19.92 32.43
N THR A 114 -6.43 20.05 32.73
CA THR A 114 -5.32 19.49 31.96
C THR A 114 -4.45 18.59 32.84
N VAL A 115 -3.71 17.69 32.19
CA VAL A 115 -2.73 16.80 32.82
C VAL A 115 -1.36 17.00 32.18
N SER A 116 -0.29 16.95 32.98
CA SER A 116 1.10 17.04 32.50
C SER A 116 2.02 16.09 33.24
N GLY A 117 3.11 15.71 32.58
CA GLY A 117 4.02 14.70 33.09
C GLY A 117 5.08 14.26 32.10
N GLU A 118 5.80 13.22 32.50
CA GLU A 118 6.91 12.63 31.76
C GLU A 118 6.69 11.13 31.59
N PHE A 119 7.32 10.53 30.58
CA PHE A 119 7.24 9.09 30.37
C PHE A 119 8.43 8.54 29.58
N TYR A 120 8.65 7.24 29.73
CA TYR A 120 9.48 6.44 28.84
C TYR A 120 8.99 5.00 28.87
N PHE A 121 9.17 4.25 27.78
CA PHE A 121 8.82 2.84 27.76
C PHE A 121 9.54 2.05 26.66
N ASN A 122 9.58 0.74 26.84
CA ASN A 122 9.92 -0.24 25.82
C ASN A 122 8.65 -1.06 25.51
N ALA A 123 8.15 -0.95 24.29
CA ALA A 123 6.96 -1.64 23.81
C ALA A 123 7.32 -2.78 22.85
N ILE A 124 6.53 -3.86 22.82
CA ILE A 124 6.87 -5.11 22.16
C ILE A 124 5.82 -5.47 21.10
N ASN A 125 6.28 -5.81 19.89
CA ASN A 125 5.52 -6.49 18.84
C ASN A 125 6.49 -7.31 17.97
N GLY A 126 6.84 -8.52 18.44
CA GLY A 126 7.93 -9.33 17.89
C GLY A 126 9.32 -8.79 18.23
N ASP A 127 9.54 -7.49 18.00
CA ASP A 127 10.72 -6.70 18.35
C ASP A 127 10.39 -5.61 19.39
N THR A 128 11.43 -4.90 19.86
CA THR A 128 11.32 -3.80 20.84
C THR A 128 11.33 -2.44 20.14
N LEU A 129 10.33 -1.61 20.44
CA LEU A 129 10.29 -0.19 20.14
C LEU A 129 10.55 0.62 21.42
N ASN A 130 11.56 1.47 21.41
CA ASN A 130 11.94 2.32 22.54
C ASN A 130 11.35 3.71 22.39
N VAL A 131 10.64 4.20 23.42
CA VAL A 131 10.25 5.61 23.54
C VAL A 131 10.92 6.20 24.77
N ASN A 132 11.66 7.29 24.59
CA ASN A 132 12.37 7.95 25.67
C ASN A 132 12.22 9.48 25.62
N LYS A 133 12.65 10.17 26.69
CA LYS A 133 12.52 11.63 26.85
C LYS A 133 11.08 12.12 26.61
N GLY A 134 10.09 11.28 26.95
CA GLY A 134 8.69 11.56 26.72
C GLY A 134 8.16 12.61 27.67
N SER A 135 7.34 13.52 27.17
CA SER A 135 6.58 14.48 27.98
C SER A 135 5.21 14.72 27.38
N PHE A 136 4.20 14.81 28.24
CA PHE A 136 2.89 15.33 27.89
C PHE A 136 2.65 16.63 28.64
N PHE A 137 2.29 17.68 27.92
CA PHE A 137 2.15 19.03 28.45
C PHE A 137 0.73 19.53 28.20
N ASP A 138 0.08 19.99 29.28
CA ASP A 138 -1.28 20.54 29.29
C ASP A 138 -2.31 19.78 28.44
N VAL A 139 -2.22 18.44 28.41
CA VAL A 139 -3.17 17.60 27.68
C VAL A 139 -4.57 17.75 28.29
N PRO A 140 -5.57 18.20 27.51
CA PRO A 140 -6.91 18.45 28.01
C PRO A 140 -7.60 17.14 28.43
N ILE A 141 -8.23 17.16 29.61
CA ILE A 141 -9.00 16.04 30.13
C ILE A 141 -10.45 16.20 29.69
N VAL A 142 -11.03 15.20 29.04
CA VAL A 142 -12.44 15.22 28.68
C VAL A 142 -13.21 14.20 29.52
N ASN A 143 -14.35 14.61 30.06
CA ASN A 143 -15.22 13.74 30.87
C ASN A 143 -16.13 12.93 29.93
N GLY A 144 -15.73 11.70 29.62
CA GLY A 144 -16.44 10.80 28.71
C GLY A 144 -15.52 9.71 28.16
N SER A 145 -16.12 8.64 27.61
CA SER A 145 -15.48 7.61 26.75
C SER A 145 -14.66 8.28 25.62
N PRO A 146 -13.72 7.59 24.94
CA PRO A 146 -12.91 8.17 23.88
C PRO A 146 -13.77 8.47 22.65
N GLU A 147 -14.50 9.57 22.74
CA GLU A 147 -15.35 10.09 21.70
C GLU A 147 -15.16 11.62 21.70
N SER A 148 -13.98 12.05 21.23
CA SER A 148 -14.04 12.89 20.04
C SER A 148 -14.43 11.97 18.87
N GLN A 149 -15.71 11.56 18.84
CA GLN A 149 -16.21 10.41 18.05
C GLN A 149 -15.76 10.49 16.60
N ASP A 150 -15.78 11.70 16.02
CA ASP A 150 -15.41 11.91 14.63
C ASP A 150 -13.93 11.60 14.31
N CYS A 151 -12.98 11.91 15.19
CA CYS A 151 -11.55 11.73 14.88
C CYS A 151 -11.08 10.27 15.08
N SER A 152 -11.61 9.58 16.09
CA SER A 152 -11.35 8.15 16.25
C SER A 152 -12.00 7.32 15.15
N ASP A 153 -13.21 7.69 14.74
CA ASP A 153 -13.93 7.00 13.66
C ASP A 153 -13.24 7.25 12.31
N ALA A 154 -12.86 8.50 12.01
CA ALA A 154 -12.08 8.81 10.81
C ALA A 154 -10.72 8.09 10.78
N THR A 155 -10.09 7.87 11.94
CA THR A 155 -8.86 7.07 12.02
C THR A 155 -9.09 5.60 11.68
N LEU A 156 -10.21 5.02 12.11
CA LEU A 156 -10.58 3.65 11.76
C LEU A 156 -10.88 3.54 10.25
N GLU A 157 -11.60 4.50 9.68
CA GLU A 157 -11.88 4.55 8.25
C GLU A 157 -10.60 4.59 7.40
N VAL A 158 -9.60 5.38 7.82
CA VAL A 158 -8.28 5.40 7.16
C VAL A 158 -7.59 4.03 7.26
N SER A 159 -7.64 3.38 8.41
CA SER A 159 -7.03 2.05 8.60
C SER A 159 -7.69 0.99 7.70
N ASP A 160 -9.02 0.96 7.66
CA ASP A 160 -9.77 0.02 6.82
C ASP A 160 -9.50 0.25 5.33
N ALA A 161 -9.50 1.51 4.88
CA ALA A 161 -9.21 1.86 3.50
C ALA A 161 -7.74 1.60 3.12
N LEU A 162 -6.79 1.85 4.03
CA LEU A 162 -5.39 1.54 3.83
C LEU A 162 -5.16 0.04 3.69
N ASN A 163 -5.83 -0.80 4.48
CA ASN A 163 -5.73 -2.25 4.35
C ASN A 163 -6.26 -2.75 3.00
N ALA A 164 -7.34 -2.16 2.49
CA ALA A 164 -7.84 -2.48 1.16
C ALA A 164 -6.86 -2.05 0.06
N TYR A 165 -6.42 -0.79 0.09
CA TYR A 165 -5.48 -0.21 -0.87
C TYR A 165 -4.13 -0.95 -0.90
N SER A 166 -3.54 -1.21 0.27
CA SER A 166 -2.21 -1.87 0.39
C SER A 166 -2.22 -3.36 0.04
N SER A 167 -3.38 -3.93 -0.30
CA SER A 167 -3.52 -5.33 -0.72
C SER A 167 -3.56 -5.52 -2.25
N LEU A 168 -3.53 -4.42 -3.01
CA LEU A 168 -3.61 -4.42 -4.47
C LEU A 168 -2.35 -3.80 -5.10
N GLU A 169 -1.97 -4.30 -6.26
CA GLU A 169 -0.95 -3.70 -7.13
C GLU A 169 -1.59 -2.74 -8.15
N PRO A 170 -0.87 -1.76 -8.72
CA PRO A 170 -1.42 -0.82 -9.70
C PRO A 170 -2.07 -1.43 -10.94
N THR A 171 -1.71 -2.67 -11.28
CA THR A 171 -2.26 -3.44 -12.41
C THR A 171 -3.49 -4.27 -12.06
N ASP A 172 -3.89 -4.31 -10.78
CA ASP A 172 -5.02 -5.12 -10.32
C ASP A 172 -6.34 -4.37 -10.55
N GLU A 173 -7.36 -5.11 -11.02
CA GLU A 173 -8.73 -4.59 -11.14
C GLU A 173 -9.19 -4.01 -9.79
N GLY A 174 -9.63 -2.75 -9.81
CA GLY A 174 -10.15 -2.06 -8.62
C GLY A 174 -9.08 -1.33 -7.80
N TYR A 175 -7.82 -1.29 -8.24
CA TYR A 175 -6.76 -0.48 -7.63
C TYR A 175 -7.16 1.00 -7.55
N GLU A 176 -7.66 1.59 -8.65
CA GLU A 176 -8.10 2.99 -8.68
C GLU A 176 -9.20 3.26 -7.64
N GLU A 177 -10.20 2.38 -7.52
CA GLU A 177 -11.28 2.53 -6.54
C GLU A 177 -10.76 2.45 -5.10
N ALA A 178 -9.92 1.47 -4.79
CA ALA A 178 -9.36 1.29 -3.45
C ALA A 178 -8.46 2.48 -3.06
N CYS A 179 -7.63 2.98 -3.99
CA CYS A 179 -6.78 4.15 -3.76
C CYS A 179 -7.62 5.42 -3.53
N ASN A 180 -8.67 5.64 -4.33
CA ASN A 180 -9.56 6.79 -4.16
C ASN A 180 -10.31 6.75 -2.81
N ASN A 181 -10.75 5.58 -2.36
CA ASN A 181 -11.37 5.41 -1.04
C ASN A 181 -10.38 5.74 0.10
N TYR A 182 -9.11 5.34 -0.05
CA TYR A 182 -8.06 5.70 0.91
C TYR A 182 -7.79 7.21 0.93
N ALA A 183 -7.74 7.85 -0.24
CA ALA A 183 -7.59 9.29 -0.37
C ALA A 183 -8.75 10.06 0.31
N GLU A 184 -9.99 9.61 0.12
CA GLU A 184 -11.16 10.19 0.79
C GLU A 184 -11.09 10.04 2.32
N ALA A 185 -10.74 8.85 2.81
CA ALA A 185 -10.58 8.62 4.24
C ALA A 185 -9.51 9.53 4.86
N LEU A 186 -8.37 9.72 4.18
CA LEU A 186 -7.33 10.66 4.62
C LEU A 186 -7.87 12.09 4.70
N GLN A 187 -8.65 12.53 3.72
CA GLN A 187 -9.24 13.87 3.73
C GLN A 187 -10.24 14.04 4.89
N ASN A 188 -11.10 13.05 5.14
CA ASN A 188 -12.03 13.06 6.27
C ASN A 188 -11.28 13.12 7.60
N LYS A 189 -10.15 12.40 7.73
CA LYS A 189 -9.28 12.47 8.91
C LYS A 189 -8.68 13.85 9.09
N ILE A 190 -8.19 14.50 8.03
CA ILE A 190 -7.69 15.88 8.11
C ILE A 190 -8.78 16.84 8.59
N ASP A 191 -9.99 16.71 8.07
CA ASP A 191 -11.12 17.58 8.44
C ASP A 191 -11.57 17.39 9.89
N ALA A 192 -11.53 16.15 10.40
CA ALA A 192 -11.96 15.80 11.75
C ALA A 192 -10.87 16.04 12.82
N CYS A 193 -9.63 15.69 12.52
CA CYS A 193 -8.52 15.67 13.48
C CYS A 193 -7.57 16.86 13.35
N GLY A 194 -7.57 17.53 12.19
CA GLY A 194 -6.57 18.52 11.82
C GLY A 194 -5.23 17.89 11.42
N ASP A 195 -4.43 18.66 10.67
CA ASP A 195 -3.12 18.26 10.19
C ASP A 195 -2.12 19.43 10.29
N ALA A 196 -1.70 19.72 11.53
CA ALA A 196 -0.87 20.91 11.82
C ALA A 196 0.51 20.87 11.13
N GLU A 197 1.06 19.67 10.95
CA GLU A 197 2.37 19.46 10.34
C GLU A 197 2.29 19.20 8.83
N GLY A 198 1.08 19.04 8.27
CA GLY A 198 0.85 18.80 6.85
C GLY A 198 1.18 17.38 6.40
N THR A 199 1.41 16.44 7.30
CA THR A 199 1.88 15.09 6.95
C THR A 199 0.83 14.27 6.23
N LEU A 200 -0.45 14.43 6.61
CA LEU A 200 -1.56 13.75 5.93
C LEU A 200 -1.86 14.43 4.60
N ALA A 201 -1.77 15.76 4.53
CA ALA A 201 -1.95 16.52 3.30
C ALA A 201 -0.86 16.18 2.27
N ASP A 202 0.40 16.05 2.71
CA ASP A 202 1.52 15.65 1.86
C ASP A 202 1.37 14.20 1.39
N LEU A 203 0.92 13.30 2.27
CA LEU A 203 0.61 11.91 1.90
C LEU A 203 -0.51 11.84 0.86
N LEU A 204 -1.61 12.57 1.09
CA LEU A 204 -2.74 12.65 0.17
C LEU A 204 -2.31 13.22 -1.20
N ALA A 205 -1.46 14.24 -1.22
CA ALA A 205 -0.95 14.83 -2.46
C ALA A 205 0.04 13.93 -3.21
N ALA A 206 0.66 12.97 -2.52
CA ALA A 206 1.60 12.02 -3.10
C ALA A 206 0.96 10.73 -3.61
N LEU A 207 -0.32 10.49 -3.30
CA LEU A 207 -1.05 9.33 -3.81
C LEU A 207 -1.21 9.41 -5.33
N ASP A 208 -0.82 8.34 -6.01
CA ASP A 208 -1.09 8.12 -7.42
C ASP A 208 -2.15 7.02 -7.55
N CYS A 209 -3.38 7.42 -7.85
CA CYS A 209 -4.52 6.50 -7.96
C CYS A 209 -4.80 6.09 -9.40
N THR A 210 -3.85 6.27 -10.33
CA THR A 210 -4.01 5.75 -11.68
C THR A 210 -3.74 4.26 -11.70
N GLU A 211 -4.71 3.48 -12.18
CA GLU A 211 -4.48 2.09 -12.57
C GLU A 211 -3.43 2.06 -13.69
N GLU A 212 -2.39 1.25 -13.52
CA GLU A 212 -1.36 1.03 -14.54
C GLU A 212 -1.80 -0.13 -15.44
N GLU A 213 -1.84 0.12 -16.74
CA GLU A 213 -1.96 -0.97 -17.72
C GLU A 213 -0.78 -1.95 -17.55
N PRO A 214 -1.01 -3.27 -17.63
CA PRO A 214 0.07 -4.25 -17.45
C PRO A 214 1.23 -3.97 -18.42
N ALA A 215 2.45 -4.01 -17.88
CA ALA A 215 3.66 -3.62 -18.61
C ALA A 215 4.04 -4.65 -19.68
N GLY A 216 3.41 -4.56 -20.85
CA GLY A 216 3.76 -5.29 -22.06
C GLY A 216 2.93 -6.55 -22.30
N ASN A 217 3.01 -7.06 -23.53
CA ASN A 217 2.28 -8.24 -23.97
C ASN A 217 2.81 -9.48 -23.25
N VAL A 218 1.94 -10.16 -22.51
CA VAL A 218 2.18 -11.47 -21.90
C VAL A 218 1.70 -12.54 -22.86
N PHE A 219 2.57 -13.52 -23.09
CA PHE A 219 2.25 -14.73 -23.83
C PHE A 219 3.01 -15.86 -23.18
N ASP A 220 2.30 -16.79 -22.54
CA ASP A 220 2.88 -17.97 -21.92
C ASP A 220 2.44 -19.20 -22.71
N ALA A 221 3.38 -20.10 -22.99
CA ALA A 221 3.08 -21.32 -23.73
C ALA A 221 3.85 -22.52 -23.18
N VAL A 222 3.24 -23.69 -23.30
CA VAL A 222 3.78 -24.99 -22.92
C VAL A 222 3.59 -25.94 -24.09
N VAL A 223 4.64 -26.68 -24.46
CA VAL A 223 4.63 -27.72 -25.49
C VAL A 223 5.03 -29.05 -24.87
N ASN A 224 4.18 -30.07 -24.95
CA ASN A 224 4.44 -31.42 -24.42
C ASN A 224 4.92 -31.41 -22.95
N THR A 225 4.37 -30.52 -22.13
CA THR A 225 4.73 -30.24 -20.71
C THR A 225 5.99 -29.40 -20.45
N GLU A 226 6.72 -28.98 -21.48
CA GLU A 226 7.88 -28.08 -21.35
C GLU A 226 7.48 -26.64 -21.67
N ILE A 227 7.97 -25.68 -20.88
CA ILE A 227 7.75 -24.24 -21.12
C ILE A 227 8.38 -23.86 -22.48
N TYR A 228 7.63 -23.11 -23.28
CA TYR A 228 8.05 -22.56 -24.55
C TYR A 228 8.71 -21.19 -24.33
N GLU A 229 10.05 -21.17 -24.37
CA GLU A 229 10.86 -20.01 -24.04
C GLU A 229 11.24 -19.24 -25.31
N TYR A 230 10.45 -18.22 -25.64
CA TYR A 230 10.69 -17.38 -26.82
C TYR A 230 11.56 -16.15 -26.50
N SER A 231 12.20 -15.63 -27.54
CA SER A 231 13.04 -14.43 -27.46
C SER A 231 12.38 -13.18 -28.03
N ASN A 232 11.32 -13.36 -28.82
CA ASN A 232 10.58 -12.29 -29.46
C ASN A 232 9.12 -12.68 -29.55
N LEU A 233 8.24 -11.78 -29.09
CA LEU A 233 6.81 -11.82 -29.32
C LEU A 233 6.44 -10.64 -30.21
N SER A 234 5.78 -10.93 -31.31
CA SER A 234 5.15 -9.94 -32.18
C SER A 234 3.64 -10.11 -32.13
N VAL A 235 2.95 -9.01 -31.90
CA VAL A 235 1.48 -8.95 -31.91
C VAL A 235 1.07 -7.92 -32.97
N GLU A 236 0.25 -8.35 -33.92
CA GLU A 236 -0.23 -7.49 -35.00
C GLU A 236 -1.68 -7.78 -35.37
N GLU A 237 -2.48 -6.74 -35.58
CA GLU A 237 -3.78 -6.86 -36.23
C GLU A 237 -3.69 -6.61 -37.75
N VAL A 238 -4.08 -7.60 -38.55
CA VAL A 238 -4.19 -7.47 -40.01
C VAL A 238 -5.49 -8.07 -40.50
N SER A 239 -6.35 -7.25 -41.13
CA SER A 239 -7.59 -7.71 -41.75
C SER A 239 -8.51 -8.48 -40.79
N ASN A 240 -8.79 -7.92 -39.60
CA ASN A 240 -9.65 -8.52 -38.56
C ASN A 240 -9.07 -9.81 -37.96
N THR A 241 -7.74 -9.93 -37.96
CA THR A 241 -6.99 -11.04 -37.36
C THR A 241 -5.93 -10.45 -36.44
N ILE A 242 -6.01 -10.77 -35.16
CA ILE A 242 -4.95 -10.53 -34.18
C ILE A 242 -4.01 -11.74 -34.24
N SER A 243 -2.76 -11.52 -34.63
CA SER A 243 -1.74 -12.55 -34.76
C SER A 243 -0.72 -12.39 -33.64
N LEU A 244 -0.55 -13.42 -32.81
CA LEU A 244 0.49 -13.51 -31.80
C LEU A 244 1.53 -14.51 -32.30
N ASN A 245 2.74 -14.03 -32.57
CA ASN A 245 3.83 -14.81 -33.12
C ASN A 245 5.05 -14.75 -32.18
N ALA A 246 5.32 -15.89 -31.54
CA ALA A 246 6.38 -16.09 -30.56
C ALA A 246 7.52 -16.94 -31.16
N VAL A 247 8.72 -16.35 -31.24
CA VAL A 247 9.87 -16.93 -31.94
C VAL A 247 11.04 -17.21 -30.97
N GLU A 248 11.50 -18.45 -30.97
CA GLU A 248 12.68 -18.88 -30.22
C GLU A 248 14.00 -18.51 -30.91
N PRO A 249 15.12 -18.39 -30.16
CA PRO A 249 16.44 -18.11 -30.73
C PRO A 249 16.93 -19.10 -31.80
N ASP A 250 16.47 -20.36 -31.75
CA ASP A 250 16.79 -21.43 -32.70
C ASP A 250 15.76 -21.57 -33.82
N GLN A 251 14.84 -20.60 -33.94
CA GLN A 251 13.81 -20.45 -34.96
C GLN A 251 12.67 -21.48 -34.90
N ARG A 252 12.34 -22.03 -33.72
CA ARG A 252 10.99 -22.56 -33.49
C ARG A 252 10.00 -21.40 -33.47
N ASN A 253 8.84 -21.62 -34.09
CA ASN A 253 7.80 -20.61 -34.24
C ASN A 253 6.49 -21.16 -33.66
N LEU A 254 5.83 -20.38 -32.82
CA LEU A 254 4.47 -20.60 -32.37
C LEU A 254 3.64 -19.38 -32.75
N THR A 255 2.67 -19.57 -33.63
CA THR A 255 1.73 -18.53 -34.03
C THR A 255 0.31 -18.95 -33.66
N ILE A 256 -0.42 -18.07 -32.97
CA ILE A 256 -1.87 -18.17 -32.83
C ILE A 256 -2.54 -16.97 -33.49
N ALA A 257 -3.68 -17.21 -34.14
CA ALA A 257 -4.42 -16.20 -34.88
C ALA A 257 -5.86 -16.15 -34.40
N ILE A 258 -6.29 -14.98 -33.92
CA ILE A 258 -7.58 -14.77 -33.28
C ILE A 258 -8.40 -13.80 -34.14
N PRO A 259 -9.62 -14.15 -34.58
CA PRO A 259 -10.51 -13.19 -35.23
C PRO A 259 -10.86 -12.04 -34.27
N ASN A 260 -10.70 -10.80 -34.73
CA ASN A 260 -10.91 -9.59 -33.92
C ASN A 260 -12.40 -9.31 -33.59
N ASP A 261 -13.32 -10.09 -34.14
CA ASP A 261 -14.76 -9.98 -33.88
C ASP A 261 -15.27 -10.98 -32.83
N LEU A 262 -14.39 -11.80 -32.26
CA LEU A 262 -14.75 -12.72 -31.18
C LEU A 262 -14.88 -11.97 -29.86
N THR A 263 -16.01 -12.14 -29.16
CA THR A 263 -16.20 -11.62 -27.80
C THR A 263 -15.74 -12.64 -26.75
N GLU A 264 -15.88 -12.33 -25.47
CA GLU A 264 -15.70 -13.30 -24.38
C GLU A 264 -16.47 -14.61 -24.64
N GLY A 265 -15.80 -15.73 -24.39
CA GLY A 265 -16.37 -17.06 -24.61
C GLY A 265 -15.36 -18.12 -25.02
N THR A 266 -15.87 -19.31 -25.35
CA THR A 266 -15.07 -20.46 -25.77
C THR A 266 -15.33 -20.83 -27.22
N TYR A 267 -14.26 -20.97 -28.00
CA TYR A 267 -14.29 -21.15 -29.44
C TYR A 267 -13.47 -22.36 -29.86
N GLY A 268 -13.98 -23.11 -30.85
CA GLY A 268 -13.28 -24.25 -31.45
C GLY A 268 -12.72 -23.91 -32.83
N TYR A 269 -12.09 -24.91 -33.46
CA TYR A 269 -11.39 -24.76 -34.75
C TYR A 269 -12.14 -23.99 -35.83
N ASN A 270 -13.42 -24.30 -36.07
CA ASN A 270 -14.18 -23.67 -37.16
C ASN A 270 -14.41 -22.17 -36.94
N GLN A 271 -14.51 -21.73 -35.69
CA GLN A 271 -14.68 -20.31 -35.37
C GLN A 271 -13.37 -19.55 -35.50
N VAL A 272 -12.25 -20.14 -35.04
CA VAL A 272 -10.94 -19.48 -35.09
C VAL A 272 -10.32 -19.49 -36.49
N THR A 273 -10.73 -20.41 -37.38
CA THR A 273 -10.20 -20.51 -38.76
C THR A 273 -11.13 -19.94 -39.85
N ALA A 274 -12.26 -19.33 -39.47
CA ALA A 274 -13.31 -18.90 -40.40
C ALA A 274 -12.83 -17.92 -41.49
N ASN A 275 -11.78 -17.12 -41.23
CA ASN A 275 -11.22 -16.16 -42.18
C ASN A 275 -9.97 -16.65 -42.90
N GLY A 276 -9.68 -17.96 -42.90
CA GLY A 276 -8.46 -18.53 -43.49
C GLY A 276 -7.21 -18.32 -42.63
N GLN A 277 -7.41 -17.94 -41.37
CA GLN A 277 -6.39 -17.82 -40.34
C GLN A 277 -5.94 -19.21 -39.92
N MET A 278 -4.63 -19.42 -39.78
CA MET A 278 -4.10 -20.69 -39.30
C MET A 278 -3.17 -20.44 -38.13
N TRP A 279 -3.39 -21.17 -37.05
CA TRP A 279 -2.38 -21.33 -36.01
C TRP A 279 -1.27 -22.22 -36.57
N GLU A 280 -0.06 -22.05 -36.06
CA GLU A 280 1.11 -22.74 -36.57
C GLU A 280 2.05 -23.07 -35.42
N PHE A 281 2.57 -24.29 -35.43
CA PHE A 281 3.69 -24.67 -34.59
C PHE A 281 4.77 -25.32 -35.45
N GLU A 282 5.96 -24.72 -35.45
CA GLU A 282 7.16 -25.24 -36.11
C GLU A 282 8.12 -25.80 -35.07
N ALA A 283 8.07 -27.12 -34.85
CA ALA A 283 8.94 -27.79 -33.88
C ALA A 283 10.43 -27.73 -34.26
N VAL A 284 10.71 -27.56 -35.56
CA VAL A 284 12.04 -27.29 -36.13
C VAL A 284 11.83 -26.33 -37.30
N SER A 285 12.70 -25.34 -37.47
CA SER A 285 12.61 -24.38 -38.57
C SER A 285 12.38 -25.06 -39.93
N GLY A 286 11.26 -24.70 -40.59
CA GLY A 286 10.87 -25.25 -41.88
C GLY A 286 10.23 -26.64 -41.83
N ASN A 287 10.02 -27.21 -40.64
CA ASN A 287 9.20 -28.39 -40.42
C ASN A 287 7.85 -27.98 -39.83
N LEU A 288 6.85 -27.92 -40.71
CA LEU A 288 5.50 -27.53 -40.34
C LEU A 288 4.78 -28.68 -39.63
N THR A 289 3.83 -28.35 -38.76
CA THR A 289 2.85 -29.29 -38.22
C THR A 289 1.49 -29.10 -38.89
N THR A 290 0.62 -30.10 -38.77
CA THR A 290 -0.81 -30.01 -39.09
C THR A 290 -1.60 -30.02 -37.80
N ILE A 291 -2.43 -29.00 -37.58
CA ILE A 291 -3.29 -28.92 -36.39
C ILE A 291 -4.41 -29.96 -36.47
N THR A 292 -4.68 -30.61 -35.34
CA THR A 292 -5.82 -31.51 -35.13
C THR A 292 -7.06 -30.67 -34.76
N PRO A 293 -8.06 -30.51 -35.65
CA PRO A 293 -9.17 -29.56 -35.44
C PRO A 293 -9.98 -29.80 -34.17
N GLU A 294 -10.17 -31.06 -33.77
CA GLU A 294 -11.00 -31.42 -32.63
C GLU A 294 -10.40 -31.03 -31.27
N THR A 295 -9.11 -30.68 -31.22
CA THR A 295 -8.41 -30.34 -29.97
C THR A 295 -8.25 -28.83 -29.76
N VAL A 296 -8.63 -28.02 -30.74
CA VAL A 296 -8.55 -26.56 -30.64
C VAL A 296 -9.63 -26.04 -29.69
N SER A 297 -9.16 -25.33 -28.66
CA SER A 297 -9.99 -24.53 -27.76
C SER A 297 -9.30 -23.19 -27.54
N LEU A 298 -10.02 -22.10 -27.84
CA LEU A 298 -9.65 -20.73 -27.48
C LEU A 298 -10.67 -20.23 -26.47
N VAL A 299 -10.22 -19.74 -25.33
CA VAL A 299 -11.03 -19.04 -24.34
C VAL A 299 -10.62 -17.58 -24.38
N ILE A 300 -11.56 -16.69 -24.68
CA ILE A 300 -11.38 -15.24 -24.52
C ILE A 300 -11.96 -14.87 -23.17
N SER A 301 -11.11 -14.40 -22.27
CA SER A 301 -11.47 -13.94 -20.93
C SER A 301 -11.93 -12.49 -20.96
N GLU A 302 -11.28 -11.67 -21.79
CA GLU A 302 -11.59 -10.27 -22.00
C GLU A 302 -11.25 -9.86 -23.43
N HIS A 303 -12.04 -8.96 -24.01
CA HIS A 303 -11.71 -8.33 -25.29
C HIS A 303 -12.22 -6.88 -25.34
N ASP A 304 -11.31 -5.95 -25.09
CA ASP A 304 -11.56 -4.52 -25.25
C ASP A 304 -11.04 -4.01 -26.60
N VAL A 305 -11.93 -4.03 -27.60
CA VAL A 305 -11.67 -3.52 -28.95
C VAL A 305 -11.41 -2.01 -28.97
N ALA A 306 -11.88 -1.24 -27.99
CA ALA A 306 -11.65 0.20 -27.96
C ALA A 306 -10.21 0.53 -27.58
N ASN A 307 -9.60 -0.31 -26.74
CA ASN A 307 -8.23 -0.17 -26.25
C ASN A 307 -7.24 -1.12 -26.94
N ASN A 308 -7.68 -1.90 -27.94
CA ASN A 308 -6.90 -2.94 -28.62
C ASN A 308 -6.29 -3.97 -27.65
N HIS A 309 -7.05 -4.38 -26.65
CA HIS A 309 -6.61 -5.32 -25.63
C HIS A 309 -7.40 -6.63 -25.73
N ILE A 310 -6.70 -7.76 -25.59
CA ILE A 310 -7.34 -9.07 -25.53
C ILE A 310 -6.57 -10.00 -24.59
N SER A 311 -7.30 -10.73 -23.76
CA SER A 311 -6.74 -11.74 -22.87
C SER A 311 -7.51 -13.06 -22.93
N GLY A 312 -6.83 -14.15 -22.63
CA GLY A 312 -7.42 -15.47 -22.73
C GLY A 312 -6.43 -16.62 -22.63
N SER A 313 -6.91 -17.81 -22.97
CA SER A 313 -6.10 -19.03 -23.01
C SER A 313 -6.39 -19.86 -24.25
N PHE A 314 -5.43 -20.70 -24.62
CA PHE A 314 -5.54 -21.56 -25.78
C PHE A 314 -5.03 -22.97 -25.51
N THR A 315 -5.61 -23.95 -26.20
CA THR A 315 -5.08 -25.31 -26.28
C THR A 315 -5.28 -25.85 -27.70
N PHE A 316 -4.30 -26.58 -28.21
CA PHE A 316 -4.44 -27.35 -29.44
C PHE A 316 -3.41 -28.48 -29.49
N THR A 317 -3.60 -29.36 -30.46
CA THR A 317 -2.68 -30.45 -30.76
C THR A 317 -2.25 -30.34 -32.21
N ALA A 318 -0.99 -30.63 -32.50
CA ALA A 318 -0.45 -30.60 -33.84
C ALA A 318 0.39 -31.85 -34.13
N VAL A 319 0.31 -32.36 -35.35
CA VAL A 319 1.03 -33.55 -35.82
C VAL A 319 2.14 -33.13 -36.78
N ASP A 320 3.32 -33.71 -36.64
CA ASP A 320 4.45 -33.42 -37.52
C ASP A 320 4.18 -33.83 -38.98
N ASN A 321 4.47 -32.95 -39.95
CA ASN A 321 4.21 -33.24 -41.36
C ASN A 321 5.21 -34.20 -42.01
N THR A 322 6.35 -34.46 -41.37
CA THR A 322 7.38 -35.39 -41.83
C THR A 322 7.28 -36.76 -41.17
N ASP A 323 6.67 -36.85 -39.98
CA ASP A 323 6.40 -38.09 -39.24
C ASP A 323 5.06 -37.99 -38.48
N ASP A 324 4.01 -38.60 -39.03
CA ASP A 324 2.65 -38.53 -38.48
C ASP A 324 2.47 -39.24 -37.12
N THR A 325 3.53 -39.88 -36.61
CA THR A 325 3.56 -40.48 -35.26
C THR A 325 4.00 -39.50 -34.17
N ILE A 326 4.52 -38.33 -34.55
CA ILE A 326 4.95 -37.28 -33.62
C ILE A 326 3.81 -36.28 -33.43
N GLU A 327 3.39 -36.13 -32.18
CA GLU A 327 2.29 -35.25 -31.77
C GLU A 327 2.80 -34.24 -30.73
N TYR A 328 2.29 -33.01 -30.83
CA TYR A 328 2.58 -31.90 -29.93
C TYR A 328 1.29 -31.44 -29.27
N GLU A 329 1.26 -31.42 -27.94
CA GLU A 329 0.21 -30.78 -27.14
C GLU A 329 0.69 -29.38 -26.77
N ILE A 330 -0.04 -28.35 -27.20
CA ILE A 330 0.29 -26.95 -26.94
C ILE A 330 -0.84 -26.32 -26.12
N SER A 331 -0.47 -25.59 -25.08
CA SER A 331 -1.39 -24.78 -24.29
C SER A 331 -0.73 -23.51 -23.82
N GLY A 332 -1.52 -22.48 -23.52
CA GLY A 332 -0.96 -21.22 -23.03
C GLY A 332 -2.01 -20.20 -22.63
N ASP A 333 -1.53 -19.11 -22.08
CA ASP A 333 -2.29 -17.92 -21.67
C ASP A 333 -1.71 -16.71 -22.40
N PHE A 334 -2.55 -15.72 -22.69
CA PHE A 334 -2.13 -14.47 -23.32
C PHE A 334 -2.89 -13.30 -22.73
N ASP A 335 -2.19 -12.16 -22.65
CA ASP A 335 -2.72 -10.86 -22.28
C ASP A 335 -1.93 -9.83 -23.09
N VAL A 336 -2.53 -9.34 -24.17
CA VAL A 336 -1.79 -8.59 -25.18
C VAL A 336 -2.54 -7.38 -25.70
N MET A 337 -1.76 -6.37 -26.08
CA MET A 337 -2.15 -5.22 -26.88
C MET A 337 -1.84 -5.47 -28.37
N TYR A 338 -2.74 -5.10 -29.27
CA TYR A 338 -2.63 -5.34 -30.72
C TYR A 338 -2.86 -4.12 -31.64
#